data_AF-A0A417RZU3-F1
#
_entry.id   AF-A0A417RZU3-F1
#
_cell.length_a   1.000
_cell.length_b   1.000
_cell.length_c   1.000
_cell.angle_alpha   90.00
_cell.angle_beta   90.00
_cell.angle_gamma   90.00
#
_symmetry.space_group_name_H-M   'P 1'
#
loop_
_entity.id
_entity.type
_entity.pdbx_description
1 polymer ?
#
loop_
_entity_poly.entity_id
_entity_poly.type
_entity_poly.pdbx_seq_one_letter_code
_entity_poly.pdbx_strand_id
1 'polypeptide(L)'
;MGECCTHCSECDRKKVRDEKEYKDLIHRLSRIEGQVRGIREMVESDRYCVDILTQVSAIQSALNSFNKVLLSSHIKSCVVEDIRQGKEGAVDELCKTIQKLMK
;
A
#
# COMPACT_ATOMS: atom_id res chain seq x y z
N MET A 1 -24.76 -4.49 -3.67
CA MET A 1 -24.84 -5.05 -2.32
C MET A 1 -24.08 -6.36 -2.35
N GLY A 2 -22.85 -6.38 -1.82
CA GLY A 2 -22.01 -7.58 -1.84
C GLY A 2 -22.14 -8.28 -0.50
N GLU A 3 -22.80 -9.44 -0.49
CA GLU A 3 -22.89 -10.33 0.67
C GLU A 3 -21.51 -10.90 1.00
N CYS A 4 -21.13 -10.87 2.27
CA CYS A 4 -19.92 -11.54 2.75
C CYS A 4 -20.35 -12.85 3.44
N CYS A 5 -20.06 -13.98 2.78
CA CYS A 5 -20.36 -15.33 3.25
C CYS A 5 -19.43 -15.74 4.40
N THR A 6 -19.95 -16.45 5.40
CA THR A 6 -19.32 -16.75 6.69
C THR A 6 -18.36 -17.95 6.71
N HIS A 7 -18.07 -18.59 5.57
CA HIS A 7 -17.12 -19.72 5.50
C HIS A 7 -16.44 -19.82 4.13
N CYS A 8 -15.26 -19.23 3.96
CA CYS A 8 -14.27 -19.72 2.98
C CYS A 8 -12.88 -19.12 3.23
N SER A 9 -11.84 -19.95 3.20
CA SER A 9 -10.42 -19.61 3.43
C SER A 9 -9.74 -18.92 2.23
N GLU A 10 -10.40 -18.82 1.08
CA GLU A 10 -9.90 -18.14 -0.11
C GLU A 10 -11.08 -17.47 -0.83
N CYS A 11 -11.36 -16.20 -0.54
CA CYS A 11 -12.19 -15.38 -1.42
C CYS A 11 -11.56 -13.99 -1.61
N ASP A 12 -11.61 -13.53 -2.86
CA ASP A 12 -11.03 -12.29 -3.38
C ASP A 12 -11.43 -11.07 -2.52
N ARG A 13 -10.58 -10.67 -1.57
CA ARG A 13 -10.78 -9.48 -0.71
C ARG A 13 -10.58 -8.19 -1.49
N LYS A 14 -11.50 -7.90 -2.40
CA LYS A 14 -11.52 -6.68 -3.20
C LYS A 14 -12.30 -5.59 -2.46
N LYS A 15 -11.63 -4.49 -2.16
CA LYS A 15 -12.26 -3.26 -1.69
C LYS A 15 -12.68 -2.41 -2.90
N VAL A 16 -13.96 -2.07 -3.00
CA VAL A 16 -14.42 -0.99 -3.87
C VAL A 16 -13.97 0.33 -3.23
N ARG A 17 -13.17 1.11 -3.96
CA ARG A 17 -12.64 2.39 -3.49
C ARG A 17 -13.48 3.52 -4.07
N ASP A 18 -13.63 4.60 -3.31
CA ASP A 18 -14.19 5.81 -3.87
C ASP A 18 -13.21 6.46 -4.87
N GLU A 19 -13.73 7.35 -5.71
CA GLU A 19 -12.95 7.98 -6.78
C GLU A 19 -11.74 8.76 -6.24
N LYS A 20 -11.90 9.42 -5.08
CA LYS A 20 -10.86 10.26 -4.47
C LYS A 20 -9.72 9.38 -3.94
N GLU A 21 -10.04 8.32 -3.22
CA GLU A 21 -9.08 7.33 -2.73
C GLU A 21 -8.34 6.68 -3.89
N TYR A 22 -9.08 6.24 -4.93
CA TYR A 22 -8.48 5.63 -6.11
C TYR A 22 -7.48 6.59 -6.78
N LYS A 23 -7.88 7.83 -7.04
CA LYS A 23 -7.02 8.85 -7.66
C LYS A 23 -5.78 9.16 -6.82
N ASP A 24 -5.91 9.32 -5.50
CA ASP A 24 -4.75 9.60 -4.64
C ASP A 24 -3.73 8.44 -4.64
N LEU A 25 -4.20 7.19 -4.55
CA LEU A 25 -3.33 6.02 -4.60
C LEU A 25 -2.63 5.88 -5.95
N ILE A 26 -3.36 6.05 -7.05
CA ILE A 26 -2.80 5.98 -8.41
C ILE A 26 -1.78 7.09 -8.64
N HIS A 27 -2.07 8.33 -8.26
CA HIS A 27 -1.12 9.44 -8.42
C HIS A 27 0.20 9.18 -7.68
N ARG A 28 0.16 8.59 -6.48
CA ARG A 28 1.38 8.21 -5.74
C ARG A 28 2.16 7.13 -6.47
N LEU A 29 1.48 6.10 -6.97
CA LEU A 29 2.12 5.03 -7.73
C LEU A 29 2.73 5.54 -9.05
N SER A 30 2.04 6.40 -9.80
CA SER A 30 2.59 7.00 -11.03
C SER A 30 3.84 7.84 -10.76
N ARG A 31 3.91 8.54 -9.61
CA ARG A 31 5.14 9.24 -9.21
C ARG A 31 6.27 8.28 -8.89
N ILE A 32 6.00 7.22 -8.15
CA ILE A 32 6.99 6.17 -7.82
C ILE A 32 7.51 5.51 -9.09
N GLU A 33 6.62 5.18 -10.04
CA GLU A 33 6.99 4.62 -11.34
C GLU A 33 7.94 5.54 -12.11
N GLY A 34 7.65 6.85 -12.14
CA GLY A 34 8.54 7.85 -12.73
C GLY A 34 9.92 7.88 -12.07
N GLN A 35 10.00 7.74 -10.75
CA GLN A 35 11.28 7.66 -10.04
C GLN A 35 12.06 6.38 -10.40
N VAL A 36 11.38 5.22 -10.48
CA VAL A 36 12.00 3.95 -10.88
C VAL A 36 12.59 4.06 -12.28
N ARG A 37 11.83 4.65 -13.22
CA ARG A 37 12.33 4.94 -14.56
C ARG A 37 13.56 5.86 -14.55
N GLY A 38 13.55 6.93 -13.76
CA GLY A 38 14.70 7.81 -13.61
C GLY A 38 15.94 7.10 -13.09
N ILE A 39 15.80 6.18 -12.14
CA ILE A 39 16.93 5.36 -11.66
C ILE A 39 17.48 4.46 -12.78
N ARG A 40 16.60 3.83 -13.56
CA ARG A 40 17.01 3.02 -14.71
C ARG A 40 17.86 3.85 -15.69
N GLU A 41 17.39 5.04 -16.07
CA GLU A 41 18.13 5.96 -16.94
C GLU A 41 19.49 6.37 -16.33
N MET A 42 19.55 6.56 -15.00
CA MET A 42 20.80 6.88 -14.32
C MET A 42 21.82 5.73 -14.38
N VAL A 43 21.37 4.48 -14.27
CA VAL A 43 22.23 3.29 -14.42
C VAL A 43 22.69 3.16 -15.88
N GLU A 44 21.78 3.30 -16.84
CA GLU A 44 22.10 3.24 -18.27
C GLU A 44 23.08 4.34 -18.72
N SER A 45 23.15 5.45 -17.96
CA SER A 45 24.05 6.58 -18.21
C SER A 45 25.32 6.58 -17.32
N ASP A 46 25.64 5.45 -16.66
CA ASP A 46 26.81 5.29 -15.78
C ASP A 46 26.95 6.42 -14.73
N ARG A 47 25.83 6.88 -14.17
CA ARG A 47 25.84 7.97 -13.16
C ARG A 47 26.49 7.51 -11.85
N TYR A 48 26.99 8.48 -11.10
CA TYR A 48 27.67 8.22 -9.84
C TYR A 48 26.79 7.47 -8.84
N CYS A 49 27.34 6.43 -8.22
CA CYS A 49 26.59 5.49 -7.40
C CYS A 49 25.87 6.16 -6.22
N VAL A 50 26.47 7.20 -5.61
CA VAL A 50 25.85 7.92 -4.49
C VAL A 50 24.59 8.67 -4.92
N ASP A 51 24.55 9.20 -6.15
CA ASP A 51 23.37 9.87 -6.68
C ASP A 51 22.24 8.85 -6.92
N ILE A 52 22.58 7.67 -7.44
CA ILE A 52 21.63 6.56 -7.62
C ILE A 52 21.06 6.13 -6.27
N LEU A 53 21.91 5.90 -5.26
CA LEU A 53 21.50 5.52 -3.90
C LEU A 53 20.60 6.60 -3.25
N THR A 54 20.87 7.87 -3.52
CA THR A 54 20.01 8.98 -3.06
C THR A 54 18.61 8.88 -3.70
N GLN A 55 18.52 8.58 -4.99
CA GLN A 55 17.21 8.37 -5.65
C GLN A 55 16.50 7.11 -5.16
N VAL A 56 17.23 6.02 -4.90
CA VAL A 56 16.65 4.80 -4.29
C VAL A 56 16.01 5.14 -2.93
N SER A 57 16.71 5.92 -2.11
CA SER A 57 16.20 6.36 -0.80
C SER A 57 14.94 7.24 -0.92
N ALA A 58 14.86 8.06 -1.98
CA ALA A 58 13.67 8.84 -2.29
C ALA A 58 12.47 7.96 -2.68
N ILE A 59 12.69 6.87 -3.42
CA ILE A 59 11.65 5.88 -3.75
C ILE A 59 11.16 5.16 -2.49
N GLN A 60 12.08 4.70 -1.64
CA GLN A 60 11.72 4.06 -0.38
C GLN A 60 10.84 4.98 0.49
N SER A 61 11.18 6.27 0.56
CA SER A 61 10.39 7.27 1.27
C SER A 61 8.99 7.45 0.66
N ALA A 62 8.90 7.46 -0.68
CA ALA A 62 7.63 7.57 -1.39
C ALA A 62 6.75 6.32 -1.18
N LEU A 63 7.31 5.11 -1.23
CA LEU A 63 6.63 3.85 -0.91
C LEU A 63 6.13 3.84 0.54
N ASN A 64 6.95 4.30 1.49
CA ASN A 64 6.53 4.43 2.89
C ASN A 64 5.36 5.42 3.04
N SER A 65 5.38 6.53 2.30
CA SER A 65 4.25 7.47 2.27
C SER A 65 2.99 6.84 1.68
N PHE A 66 3.11 6.05 0.60
CA PHE A 66 2.00 5.32 -0.01
C PHE A 66 1.40 4.30 0.98
N ASN A 67 2.26 3.50 1.63
CA ASN A 67 1.84 2.50 2.62
C ASN A 67 1.04 3.13 3.77
N LYS A 68 1.46 4.30 4.28
CA LYS A 68 0.72 5.02 5.33
C LYS A 68 -0.70 5.38 4.91
N VAL A 69 -0.88 5.86 3.67
CA VAL A 69 -2.21 6.23 3.16
C VAL A 69 -3.08 5.00 2.97
N LEU A 70 -2.55 3.95 2.32
CA LEU A 70 -3.29 2.71 2.09
C LEU A 70 -3.69 2.04 3.40
N LEU A 71 -2.77 1.97 4.37
CA LEU A 71 -3.02 1.38 5.68
C LEU A 71 -4.05 2.19 6.47
N SER A 72 -3.95 3.53 6.47
CA SER A 72 -4.95 4.39 7.11
C SER A 72 -6.34 4.17 6.50
N SER A 73 -6.43 4.02 5.18
CA SER A 73 -7.69 3.71 4.50
C SER A 73 -8.25 2.35 4.91
N HIS A 74 -7.39 1.32 4.97
CA HIS A 74 -7.78 -0.03 5.39
C HIS A 74 -8.29 -0.07 6.84
N ILE A 75 -7.60 0.59 7.77
CA ILE A 75 -8.01 0.67 9.17
C ILE A 75 -9.38 1.34 9.30
N LYS A 76 -9.56 2.50 8.66
CA LYS A 76 -10.81 3.29 8.77
C LYS A 76 -12.01 2.66 8.07
N SER A 77 -11.81 1.66 7.23
CA SER A 77 -12.87 1.00 6.47
C SER A 77 -13.00 -0.47 6.88
N CYS A 78 -12.22 -1.36 6.26
CA CYS A 78 -12.33 -2.81 6.45
C CYS A 78 -12.23 -3.22 7.92
N VAL A 79 -11.21 -2.74 8.64
CA VAL A 79 -10.99 -3.17 10.04
C VAL A 79 -12.11 -2.67 10.95
N VAL A 80 -12.52 -1.40 10.82
CA VAL A 80 -13.63 -0.83 11.61
C VAL A 80 -14.93 -1.59 11.36
N GLU A 81 -15.22 -1.92 10.10
CA GLU A 81 -16.43 -2.69 9.74
C GLU A 81 -16.37 -4.12 10.26
N ASP A 82 -15.22 -4.79 10.16
CA ASP A 82 -15.04 -6.14 10.69
C ASP A 82 -15.20 -6.18 12.21
N ILE A 83 -14.69 -5.19 12.93
CA ILE A 83 -14.90 -5.04 14.39
C ILE A 83 -16.38 -4.83 14.71
N ARG A 84 -17.08 -3.96 13.96
CA ARG A 84 -18.53 -3.72 14.14
C ARG A 84 -19.37 -4.97 13.88
N GLN A 85 -18.92 -5.83 12.97
CA GLN A 85 -19.56 -7.11 12.64
C GLN A 85 -19.19 -8.24 13.61
N GLY A 86 -18.36 -7.97 14.63
CA GLY A 86 -17.93 -8.99 15.59
C GLY A 86 -17.01 -10.04 15.00
N LYS A 87 -16.30 -9.74 13.91
CA LYS A 87 -15.33 -10.67 13.31
C LYS A 87 -14.09 -10.75 14.18
N GLU A 88 -14.02 -11.80 14.97
CA GLU A 88 -12.85 -12.15 15.77
C GLU A 88 -11.62 -12.33 14.85
N GLY A 89 -10.48 -11.75 15.24
CA GLY A 89 -9.22 -11.82 14.49
C GLY A 89 -8.92 -10.64 13.55
N ALA A 90 -9.84 -9.68 13.36
CA ALA A 90 -9.58 -8.49 12.54
C ALA A 90 -8.37 -7.67 13.04
N VAL A 91 -8.22 -7.55 14.36
CA VAL A 91 -7.09 -6.86 15.00
C VAL A 91 -5.79 -7.66 14.85
N ASP A 92 -5.85 -8.98 14.98
CA ASP A 92 -4.67 -9.84 14.83
C ASP A 92 -4.12 -9.79 13.40
N GLU A 93 -5.00 -9.77 12.40
CA GLU A 93 -4.60 -9.58 11.01
C GLU A 93 -3.95 -8.21 10.79
N LEU A 94 -4.52 -7.15 11.35
CA LEU A 94 -3.94 -5.81 11.27
C LEU A 94 -2.53 -5.79 11.90
N CYS A 95 -2.37 -6.38 13.09
CA CYS A 95 -1.07 -6.49 13.76
C CYS A 95 -0.05 -7.24 12.90
N LYS A 96 -0.43 -8.39 12.32
CA LYS A 96 0.44 -9.15 11.40
C LYS A 96 0.84 -8.34 10.17
N THR A 97 -0.09 -7.53 9.64
CA THR A 97 0.18 -6.67 8.48
C THR A 97 1.16 -5.55 8.83
N ILE A 98 0.96 -4.87 9.95
CA ILE A 98 1.87 -3.81 10.43
C ILE A 98 3.28 -4.37 10.68
N GLN A 99 3.39 -5.54 11.31
CA GLN A 99 4.69 -6.20 11.54
C GLN A 99 5.47 -6.47 10.25
N LYS A 100 4.79 -6.75 9.13
CA LYS A 100 5.45 -6.92 7.82
C LYS A 100 5.95 -5.61 7.23
N LEU A 101 5.28 -4.49 7.52
CA LEU A 101 5.64 -3.16 7.01
C LEU A 101 6.73 -2.46 7.81
N MET A 102 7.01 -2.92 9.03
CA MET A 102 8.06 -2.37 9.91
C MET A 102 9.42 -3.06 9.74
N LYS A 103 9.55 -3.99 8.79
CA LYS A 103 10.82 -4.66 8.49
C LYS A 103 11.73 -3.80 7.63
#